data_AF-A0A257V215-F1
#
_entry.id   AF-A0A257V215-F1
#
_cell.length_a   1.000
_cell.length_b   1.000
_cell.length_c   1.000
_cell.angle_alpha   90.00
_cell.angle_beta   90.00
_cell.angle_gamma   90.00
#
_symmetry.space_group_name_H-M   'P 1'
#
loop_
_entity.id
_entity.type
_entity.pdbx_description
1 polymer ?
#
loop_
_entity_poly.entity_id
_entity_poly.type
_entity_poly.pdbx_seq_one_letter_code
_entity_poly.pdbx_strand_id
1 'polypeptide(L)'
;MTAGTTREGSVAGTNAHHVAHHFDNAEQQFESGKLGMWIFLATEILLFGGLFCAYAVYRSNHPEVFIYAHRFLDKTLGAINTAVLICSSFTMALAVRAAQLGRRRQLVGLLGATIVLAACFLGIKGVEYEKKWKEGLLWGAHFHAKLAPAPPSQPQTLPPVPAAAGEERSLIPPAAIGPAGLARPGRPTVAEGAEGPPHDVQVFFAVYFLMTGLHGIHVIVGMALL
;
A
#
# COMPACT_ATOMS: atom_id res chain seq x y z
N MET A 1 -0.96 51.32 66.63
CA MET A 1 0.47 50.98 66.82
C MET A 1 0.46 49.59 67.44
N THR A 2 0.75 48.48 66.75
CA THR A 2 1.90 48.17 65.89
C THR A 2 1.52 47.17 64.81
N ALA A 3 2.21 47.31 63.67
CA ALA A 3 2.09 46.48 62.48
C ALA A 3 2.73 45.09 62.68
N GLY A 4 2.16 44.10 62.01
CA GLY A 4 2.72 42.75 61.87
C GLY A 4 2.41 42.21 60.48
N THR A 5 3.18 42.66 59.49
CA THR A 5 3.16 42.17 58.11
C THR A 5 3.57 40.70 58.05
N THR A 6 2.63 39.81 57.73
CA THR A 6 2.95 38.44 57.30
C THR A 6 3.01 38.40 55.79
N ARG A 7 4.26 38.49 55.33
CA ARG A 7 4.82 38.15 54.01
C ARG A 7 3.89 37.35 53.09
N GLU A 8 3.61 37.94 51.94
CA GLU A 8 3.21 37.24 50.72
C GLU A 8 4.21 36.12 50.44
N GLY A 9 3.74 34.88 50.61
CA GLY A 9 4.45 33.70 50.17
C GLY A 9 4.45 33.65 48.65
N SER A 10 5.47 34.24 48.05
CA SER A 10 5.93 33.91 46.69
C SER A 10 6.33 32.44 46.70
N VAL A 11 5.38 31.55 46.40
CA VAL A 11 5.65 30.14 46.14
C VAL A 11 5.76 29.98 44.63
N ALA A 12 7.01 29.87 44.20
CA ALA A 12 7.51 29.20 43.02
C ALA A 12 6.44 28.77 42.00
N GLY A 13 6.49 29.35 40.81
CA GLY A 13 5.83 28.82 39.62
C GLY A 13 6.35 27.42 39.32
N THR A 14 5.73 26.43 39.96
CA THR A 14 5.75 25.04 39.54
C THR A 14 5.34 25.00 38.09
N ASN A 15 6.05 24.23 37.26
CA ASN A 15 5.66 23.94 35.89
C ASN A 15 4.29 23.26 35.90
N ALA A 16 3.22 24.04 36.02
CA ALA A 16 1.86 23.57 36.02
C ALA A 16 1.63 23.01 34.63
N HIS A 17 1.48 21.68 34.57
CA HIS A 17 1.14 20.98 33.35
C HIS A 17 -0.04 21.71 32.71
N HIS A 18 0.15 22.29 31.53
CA HIS A 18 -0.88 23.10 30.88
C HIS A 18 -2.01 22.16 30.47
N VAL A 19 -3.05 22.10 31.31
CA VAL A 19 -4.29 21.41 31.03
C VAL A 19 -5.15 22.36 30.21
N ALA A 20 -5.58 21.94 29.02
CA ALA A 20 -6.48 22.79 28.25
C ALA A 20 -7.79 22.98 29.04
N HIS A 21 -8.36 24.18 28.99
CA HIS A 21 -9.52 24.56 29.83
C HIS A 21 -10.79 23.69 29.65
N HIS A 22 -10.86 22.86 28.61
CA HIS A 22 -11.93 21.89 28.39
C HIS A 22 -11.68 20.53 29.08
N PHE A 23 -10.51 20.33 29.68
CA PHE A 23 -10.21 19.13 30.46
C PHE A 23 -10.20 19.46 31.94
N ASP A 24 -10.78 18.57 32.72
CA ASP A 24 -10.88 18.66 34.17
C ASP A 24 -9.51 18.38 34.83
N ASN A 25 -8.67 17.55 34.19
CA ASN A 25 -7.34 17.18 34.69
C ASN A 25 -6.41 16.64 33.57
N ALA A 26 -5.12 16.52 33.89
CA ALA A 26 -4.09 16.05 32.95
C ALA A 26 -4.27 14.59 32.52
N GLU A 27 -4.86 13.74 33.37
CA GLU A 27 -5.14 12.34 33.06
C GLU A 27 -6.23 12.21 31.99
N GLN A 28 -7.33 12.94 32.13
CA GLN A 28 -8.41 13.00 31.14
C GLN A 28 -7.91 13.53 29.80
N GLN A 29 -7.02 14.53 29.78
CA GLN A 29 -6.39 15.04 28.56
C GLN A 29 -5.55 13.94 27.87
N PHE A 30 -4.78 13.16 28.63
CA PHE A 30 -3.96 12.07 28.07
C PHE A 30 -4.81 10.93 27.53
N GLU A 31 -5.82 10.47 28.29
CA GLU A 31 -6.73 9.41 27.84
C GLU A 31 -7.52 9.83 26.59
N SER A 32 -7.96 11.09 26.55
CA SER A 32 -8.64 11.66 25.37
C SER A 32 -7.72 11.71 24.15
N GLY A 33 -6.45 12.10 24.33
CA GLY A 33 -5.44 12.07 23.27
C GLY A 33 -5.15 10.66 22.76
N LYS A 34 -5.08 9.67 23.66
CA LYS A 34 -4.89 8.26 23.32
C LYS A 34 -6.06 7.70 22.53
N LEU A 35 -7.30 8.00 22.95
CA LEU A 35 -8.51 7.63 22.23
C LEU A 35 -8.55 8.27 20.84
N GLY A 36 -8.20 9.55 20.73
CA GLY A 36 -8.08 10.25 19.46
C GLY A 36 -7.08 9.57 18.51
N MET A 37 -5.90 9.17 19.02
CA MET A 37 -4.91 8.42 18.24
C MET A 37 -5.45 7.06 17.76
N TRP A 38 -6.18 6.32 18.59
CA TRP A 38 -6.79 5.04 18.19
C TRP A 38 -7.83 5.20 17.09
N ILE A 39 -8.70 6.22 17.17
CA ILE A 39 -9.70 6.49 16.13
C ILE A 39 -9.01 6.93 14.84
N PHE A 40 -8.00 7.79 14.92
CA PHE A 40 -7.18 8.18 13.77
C PHE A 40 -6.53 6.97 13.09
N LEU A 41 -5.92 6.07 13.86
CA LEU A 41 -5.35 4.83 13.32
C LEU A 41 -6.41 3.92 12.68
N ALA A 42 -7.61 3.85 13.27
CA ALA A 42 -8.71 3.08 12.69
C ALA A 42 -9.17 3.66 11.34
N THR A 43 -9.23 4.99 11.20
CA THR A 43 -9.57 5.62 9.92
C THR A 43 -8.53 5.37 8.85
N GLU A 44 -7.25 5.34 9.21
CA GLU A 44 -6.16 4.98 8.28
C GLU A 44 -6.26 3.52 7.81
N ILE A 45 -6.57 2.60 8.73
CA ILE A 45 -6.82 1.19 8.38
C ILE A 45 -8.00 1.08 7.40
N LEU A 46 -9.07 1.84 7.59
CA LEU A 46 -10.23 1.86 6.68
C LEU A 46 -9.88 2.45 5.31
N LEU A 47 -9.08 3.53 5.27
CA LEU A 47 -8.63 4.16 4.03
C LEU A 47 -7.83 3.18 3.18
N PHE A 48 -6.79 2.56 3.74
CA PHE A 48 -6.01 1.55 3.02
C PHE A 48 -6.81 0.27 2.76
N GLY A 49 -7.67 -0.15 3.70
CA GLY A 49 -8.53 -1.31 3.56
C GLY A 49 -9.47 -1.21 2.37
N GLY A 50 -10.08 -0.04 2.15
CA GLY A 50 -10.89 0.24 0.96
C GLY A 50 -10.07 0.13 -0.33
N LEU A 51 -8.83 0.65 -0.32
CA LEU A 51 -7.94 0.61 -1.48
C LEU A 51 -7.45 -0.82 -1.81
N PHE A 52 -7.15 -1.62 -0.79
CA PHE A 52 -6.83 -3.04 -0.95
C PHE A 52 -8.05 -3.85 -1.43
N CYS A 53 -9.25 -3.55 -0.95
CA CYS A 53 -10.49 -4.18 -1.41
C CYS A 53 -10.73 -3.89 -2.91
N ALA A 54 -10.58 -2.63 -3.32
CA ALA A 54 -10.67 -2.23 -4.73
C ALA A 54 -9.63 -2.97 -5.59
N TYR A 55 -8.38 -3.07 -5.12
CA TYR A 55 -7.33 -3.84 -5.79
C TYR A 55 -7.68 -5.34 -5.89
N ALA A 56 -8.22 -5.94 -4.83
CA ALA A 56 -8.58 -7.36 -4.80
C ALA A 56 -9.69 -7.69 -5.80
N VAL A 57 -10.75 -6.87 -5.84
CA VAL A 57 -11.86 -7.00 -6.80
C VAL A 57 -11.37 -6.78 -8.23
N TYR A 58 -10.53 -5.76 -8.46
CA TYR A 58 -9.94 -5.53 -9.78
C TYR A 58 -9.09 -6.72 -10.24
N ARG A 59 -8.27 -7.27 -9.33
CA ARG A 59 -7.43 -8.43 -9.60
C ARG A 59 -8.23 -9.70 -9.87
N SER A 60 -9.37 -9.91 -9.21
CA SER A 60 -10.23 -11.06 -9.47
C SER A 60 -10.92 -10.99 -10.83
N ASN A 61 -11.25 -9.77 -11.28
CA ASN A 61 -11.93 -9.55 -12.56
C ASN A 61 -10.99 -9.49 -13.76
N HIS A 62 -9.70 -9.15 -13.55
CA HIS A 62 -8.68 -9.01 -14.60
C HIS A 62 -7.39 -9.80 -14.28
N PRO A 63 -7.45 -11.15 -14.18
CA PRO A 63 -6.28 -11.96 -13.85
C PRO A 63 -5.15 -11.85 -14.90
N GLU A 64 -5.49 -11.67 -16.18
CA GLU A 64 -4.53 -11.48 -17.27
C GLU A 64 -3.69 -10.21 -17.13
N VAL A 65 -4.29 -9.11 -16.66
CA VAL A 65 -3.60 -7.85 -16.39
C VAL A 65 -2.57 -8.03 -15.28
N PHE A 66 -2.90 -8.80 -14.24
CA PHE A 66 -1.97 -9.09 -13.15
C PHE A 66 -0.76 -9.92 -13.61
N ILE A 67 -0.98 -10.95 -14.43
CA ILE A 67 0.10 -11.80 -14.98
C ILE A 67 1.06 -10.98 -15.84
N TYR A 68 0.55 -9.99 -16.55
CA TYR A 68 1.38 -9.07 -17.32
C TYR A 68 2.13 -8.07 -16.41
N ALA A 69 1.40 -7.38 -15.53
CA ALA A 69 1.93 -6.24 -14.78
C ALA A 69 2.90 -6.64 -13.65
N HIS A 70 2.73 -7.81 -13.00
CA HIS A 70 3.62 -8.24 -11.92
C HIS A 70 5.08 -8.46 -12.36
N ARG A 71 5.33 -8.61 -13.67
CA ARG A 71 6.69 -8.75 -14.23
C ARG A 71 7.48 -7.44 -14.17
N PHE A 72 6.80 -6.31 -14.11
CA PHE A 72 7.40 -4.98 -13.99
C PHE A 72 7.63 -4.57 -12.52
N LEU A 73 7.30 -5.45 -11.57
CA LEU A 73 7.56 -5.25 -10.15
C LEU A 73 8.84 -5.99 -9.76
N ASP A 74 9.83 -5.26 -9.28
CA ASP A 74 11.09 -5.82 -8.78
C ASP A 74 10.88 -6.41 -7.38
N LYS A 75 10.87 -7.75 -7.31
CA LYS A 75 10.68 -8.49 -6.05
C LYS A 75 11.85 -8.29 -5.09
N THR A 76 13.07 -8.10 -5.60
CA THR A 76 14.28 -7.97 -4.78
C THR A 76 14.30 -6.60 -4.10
N LEU A 77 14.06 -5.53 -4.86
CA LEU A 77 13.93 -4.19 -4.29
C LEU A 77 12.75 -4.11 -3.31
N GLY A 78 11.63 -4.76 -3.64
CA GLY A 78 10.49 -4.91 -2.73
C GLY A 78 10.87 -5.58 -1.41
N ALA A 79 11.58 -6.73 -1.47
CA ALA A 79 11.98 -7.49 -0.29
C ALA A 79 12.98 -6.74 0.60
N ILE A 80 13.98 -6.08 0.00
CA ILE A 80 14.93 -5.23 0.74
C ILE A 80 14.16 -4.13 1.47
N ASN A 81 13.20 -3.51 0.79
CA ASN A 81 12.41 -2.43 1.38
C ASN A 81 11.55 -2.91 2.55
N THR A 82 10.97 -4.12 2.45
CA THR A 82 10.26 -4.76 3.55
C THR A 82 11.19 -5.03 4.74
N ALA A 83 12.41 -5.53 4.50
CA ALA A 83 13.39 -5.74 5.57
C ALA A 83 13.75 -4.42 6.28
N VAL A 84 13.96 -3.34 5.52
CA VAL A 84 14.22 -2.00 6.08
C VAL A 84 13.06 -1.52 6.96
N LEU A 85 11.81 -1.69 6.52
CA LEU A 85 10.63 -1.31 7.30
C LEU A 85 10.49 -2.12 8.59
N ILE A 86 10.76 -3.42 8.56
CA ILE A 86 10.73 -4.28 9.76
C ILE A 86 11.81 -3.85 10.75
N CYS A 87 13.02 -3.56 10.29
CA CYS A 87 14.08 -3.02 11.14
C CYS A 87 13.67 -1.66 11.74
N SER A 88 13.02 -0.79 10.95
CA SER A 88 12.53 0.52 11.40
C SER A 88 11.44 0.43 12.46
N SER A 89 10.49 -0.51 12.31
CA SER A 89 9.46 -0.73 13.35
C SER A 89 10.07 -1.30 14.63
N PHE A 90 11.09 -2.14 14.52
CA PHE A 90 11.84 -2.64 15.66
C PHE A 90 12.59 -1.51 16.40
N THR A 91 13.27 -0.61 15.70
CA THR A 91 13.95 0.55 16.34
C THR A 91 12.96 1.47 17.05
N MET A 92 11.78 1.69 16.46
CA MET A 92 10.71 2.45 17.12
C MET A 92 10.19 1.76 18.39
N ALA A 93 9.95 0.44 18.37
CA ALA A 93 9.50 -0.29 19.55
C ALA A 93 10.53 -0.21 20.70
N LEU A 94 11.82 -0.30 20.38
CA LEU A 94 12.89 -0.08 21.34
C LEU A 94 12.92 1.37 21.85
N ALA A 95 12.62 2.36 20.99
CA ALA A 95 12.55 3.77 21.37
C ALA A 95 11.45 4.00 22.41
N VAL A 96 10.25 3.43 22.21
CA VAL A 96 9.14 3.48 23.17
C VAL A 96 9.56 2.88 24.51
N ARG A 97 10.25 1.72 24.49
CA ARG A 97 10.78 1.11 25.72
C ARG A 97 11.83 2.00 26.40
N ALA A 98 12.72 2.62 25.64
CA ALA A 98 13.71 3.55 26.18
C ALA A 98 13.06 4.80 26.82
N ALA A 99 11.96 5.30 26.23
CA ALA A 99 11.15 6.37 26.80
C ALA A 99 10.50 5.96 28.13
N GLN A 100 9.89 4.77 28.18
CA GLN A 100 9.29 4.22 29.41
C GLN A 100 10.31 4.03 30.55
N LEU A 101 11.57 3.69 30.21
CA LEU A 101 12.67 3.53 31.17
C LEU A 101 13.40 4.84 31.49
N GLY A 102 12.95 5.99 30.97
CA GLY A 102 13.59 7.30 31.19
C GLY A 102 14.99 7.45 30.56
N ARG A 103 15.38 6.55 29.63
CA ARG A 103 16.73 6.52 29.03
C ARG A 103 16.82 7.46 27.84
N ARG A 104 16.86 8.77 28.10
CA ARG A 104 16.83 9.83 27.07
C ARG A 104 17.87 9.68 25.96
N ARG A 105 19.12 9.33 26.28
CA ARG A 105 20.17 9.13 25.25
C ARG A 105 19.85 7.97 24.31
N GLN A 106 19.32 6.87 24.83
CA GLN A 106 18.92 5.72 24.02
C GLN A 106 17.68 6.04 23.17
N LEU A 107 16.70 6.74 23.74
CA LEU A 107 15.53 7.22 23.02
C LEU A 107 15.92 8.06 21.79
N VAL A 108 16.73 9.10 21.98
CA VAL A 108 17.15 9.99 20.88
C VAL A 108 17.95 9.23 19.83
N GLY A 109 18.86 8.35 20.24
CA GLY A 109 19.63 7.51 19.30
C GLY A 109 18.75 6.58 18.47
N LEU A 110 17.72 5.97 19.08
CA LEU A 110 16.80 5.07 18.40
C LEU A 110 15.82 5.82 17.47
N LEU A 111 15.36 7.01 17.85
CA LEU A 111 14.57 7.87 16.96
C LEU A 111 15.38 8.30 15.74
N GLY A 112 16.64 8.70 15.93
CA GLY A 112 17.56 9.02 14.82
C GLY A 112 17.78 7.83 13.88
N ALA A 113 17.97 6.62 14.42
CA ALA A 113 18.07 5.41 13.61
C ALA A 113 16.80 5.14 12.79
N THR A 114 15.61 5.33 13.37
CA THR A 114 14.33 5.19 12.68
C THR A 114 14.20 6.17 11.51
N ILE A 115 14.58 7.44 11.70
CA ILE A 115 14.55 8.46 10.64
C ILE A 115 15.50 8.09 9.50
N VAL A 116 16.72 7.61 9.80
CA VAL A 116 17.68 7.16 8.78
C VAL A 116 17.14 5.98 7.99
N LEU A 117 16.56 4.97 8.65
CA LEU A 117 15.97 3.81 7.98
C LEU A 117 14.76 4.22 7.10
N ALA A 118 13.93 5.15 7.56
CA ALA A 118 12.82 5.69 6.78
C ALA A 118 13.32 6.50 5.55
N ALA A 119 14.39 7.27 5.69
CA ALA A 119 15.04 7.94 4.57
C ALA A 119 15.64 6.95 3.56
N CYS A 120 16.26 5.85 4.01
CA CYS A 120 16.73 4.78 3.15
C CYS A 120 15.58 4.12 2.37
N PHE A 121 14.47 3.81 3.05
CA PHE A 121 13.23 3.31 2.41
C PHE A 121 12.76 4.26 1.29
N LEU A 122 12.70 5.57 1.58
CA LEU A 122 12.24 6.57 0.64
C LEU A 122 13.21 6.73 -0.55
N GLY A 123 14.52 6.65 -0.31
CA GLY A 123 15.55 6.68 -1.36
C GLY A 123 15.46 5.49 -2.31
N ILE A 124 15.31 4.26 -1.77
CA ILE A 124 15.11 3.05 -2.59
C ILE A 124 13.86 3.20 -3.45
N LYS A 125 12.76 3.67 -2.85
CA LYS A 125 11.51 3.91 -3.58
C LYS A 125 11.63 5.00 -4.63
N GLY A 126 12.36 6.08 -4.33
CA GLY A 126 12.62 7.19 -5.26
C GLY A 126 13.34 6.70 -6.51
N VAL A 127 14.41 5.91 -6.36
CA VAL A 127 15.16 5.34 -7.48
C VAL A 127 14.29 4.37 -8.29
N GLU A 128 13.47 3.55 -7.62
CA GLU A 128 12.52 2.64 -8.28
C GLU A 128 11.48 3.41 -9.11
N TYR A 129 10.99 4.53 -8.59
CA TYR A 129 10.02 5.39 -9.27
C TYR A 129 10.64 6.12 -10.45
N GLU A 130 11.86 6.64 -10.30
CA GLU A 130 12.58 7.30 -11.38
C GLU A 130 12.85 6.34 -12.55
N LYS A 131 13.23 5.07 -12.24
CA LYS A 131 13.39 4.03 -13.27
C LYS A 131 12.09 3.77 -14.02
N LYS A 132 10.96 3.61 -13.32
CA LYS A 132 9.63 3.42 -13.95
C LYS A 132 9.17 4.64 -14.74
N TRP A 133 9.56 5.84 -14.32
CA TRP A 133 9.31 7.09 -15.04
C TRP A 133 10.02 7.10 -16.39
N LYS A 134 11.29 6.69 -16.43
CA LYS A 134 12.08 6.56 -17.67
C LYS A 134 11.56 5.46 -18.59
N GLU A 135 10.98 4.41 -18.02
CA GLU A 135 10.37 3.28 -18.76
C GLU A 135 8.95 3.57 -19.27
N GLY A 136 8.36 4.73 -18.96
CA GLY A 136 7.04 5.14 -19.47
C GLY A 136 5.85 4.41 -18.83
N LEU A 137 6.08 3.69 -17.72
CA LEU A 137 5.06 2.93 -16.97
C LEU A 137 4.24 3.84 -16.03
N LEU A 138 3.82 5.01 -16.51
CA LEU A 138 3.13 6.00 -15.67
C LEU A 138 1.61 5.84 -15.69
N TRP A 139 0.97 6.45 -14.71
CA TRP A 139 -0.48 6.53 -14.56
C TRP A 139 -1.16 7.26 -15.74
N GLY A 140 -2.29 6.73 -16.19
CA GLY A 140 -3.20 7.40 -17.13
C GLY A 140 -2.56 7.79 -18.47
N ALA A 141 -2.67 9.08 -18.82
CA ALA A 141 -2.28 9.63 -20.12
C ALA A 141 -0.78 9.57 -20.44
N HIS A 142 0.07 9.27 -19.45
CA HIS A 142 1.53 9.12 -19.62
C HIS A 142 1.97 7.65 -19.69
N PHE A 143 1.03 6.70 -19.76
CA PHE A 143 1.35 5.31 -20.01
C PHE A 143 1.80 5.14 -21.47
N HIS A 144 3.11 5.03 -21.68
CA HIS A 144 3.68 4.66 -22.96
C HIS A 144 4.19 3.23 -22.85
N ALA A 145 3.42 2.27 -23.36
CA ALA A 145 3.87 0.89 -23.49
C ALA A 145 4.99 0.82 -24.54
N LYS A 146 6.22 1.18 -24.19
CA LYS A 146 7.38 0.69 -24.94
C LYS A 146 7.61 -0.77 -24.53
N LEU A 147 7.21 -1.63 -25.47
CA LEU A 147 7.12 -3.08 -25.44
C LEU A 147 8.35 -3.80 -24.86
N ALA A 148 8.09 -4.92 -24.19
CA ALA A 148 8.78 -6.15 -24.53
C ALA A 148 7.81 -6.97 -25.41
N PRO A 149 8.27 -7.56 -26.55
CA PRO A 149 7.43 -8.48 -27.30
C PRO A 149 6.91 -9.55 -26.35
N ALA A 150 5.64 -9.94 -26.51
CA ALA A 150 5.17 -11.14 -25.86
C ALA A 150 6.17 -12.27 -26.22
N PRO A 151 6.67 -13.06 -25.25
CA PRO A 151 7.41 -14.25 -25.63
C PRO A 151 6.52 -15.02 -26.62
N PRO A 152 7.09 -15.59 -27.70
CA PRO A 152 6.31 -16.33 -28.67
C PRO A 152 5.40 -17.26 -27.87
N SER A 153 4.09 -17.17 -28.12
CA SER A 153 3.12 -18.08 -27.55
C SER A 153 3.68 -19.47 -27.81
N GLN A 154 4.28 -20.10 -26.80
CA GLN A 154 4.50 -21.52 -26.87
C GLN A 154 3.11 -22.07 -27.12
N PRO A 155 2.90 -22.83 -28.22
CA PRO A 155 1.63 -23.49 -28.42
C PRO A 155 1.36 -24.19 -27.11
N GLN A 156 0.30 -23.78 -26.40
CA GLN A 156 -0.18 -24.59 -25.31
C GLN A 156 -0.62 -25.88 -25.99
N THR A 157 0.28 -26.86 -26.05
CA THR A 157 -0.09 -28.24 -26.28
C THR A 157 -0.91 -28.57 -25.07
N LEU A 158 -2.23 -28.33 -25.19
CA LEU A 158 -3.20 -28.89 -24.28
C LEU A 158 -2.80 -30.35 -24.10
N PRO A 159 -2.63 -30.85 -22.86
CA PRO A 159 -2.39 -32.27 -22.67
C PRO A 159 -3.48 -33.02 -23.47
N PRO A 160 -3.12 -34.09 -24.20
CA PRO A 160 -4.11 -34.85 -24.95
C PRO A 160 -5.25 -35.15 -24.00
N VAL A 161 -6.46 -34.73 -24.36
CA VAL A 161 -7.67 -35.05 -23.61
C VAL A 161 -7.61 -36.56 -23.38
N PRO A 162 -7.51 -37.05 -22.13
CA PRO A 162 -7.47 -38.48 -21.89
C PRO A 162 -8.71 -39.06 -22.55
N ALA A 163 -8.50 -40.01 -23.46
CA ALA A 163 -9.59 -40.71 -24.13
C ALA A 163 -10.56 -41.16 -23.04
N ALA A 164 -11.75 -40.57 -23.06
CA ALA A 164 -12.74 -40.73 -22.01
C ALA A 164 -13.00 -42.22 -21.77
N ALA A 165 -12.49 -42.72 -20.65
CA ALA A 165 -12.88 -44.00 -20.12
C ALA A 165 -14.23 -43.78 -19.42
N GLY A 166 -15.24 -44.55 -19.86
CA GLY A 166 -16.42 -44.86 -19.07
C GLY A 166 -17.46 -43.75 -18.92
N GLU A 167 -18.46 -43.79 -19.80
CA GLU A 167 -19.86 -43.88 -19.39
C GLU A 167 -20.40 -42.87 -18.36
N GLU A 168 -20.65 -41.63 -18.78
CA GLU A 168 -21.85 -40.90 -18.36
C GLU A 168 -22.30 -39.98 -19.51
N ARG A 169 -23.14 -40.54 -20.40
CA ARG A 169 -23.85 -39.78 -21.43
C ARG A 169 -24.88 -38.89 -20.74
N SER A 170 -24.56 -37.62 -20.57
CA SER A 170 -25.56 -36.57 -20.36
C SER A 170 -26.59 -36.66 -21.50
N LEU A 171 -27.86 -36.89 -21.13
CA LEU A 171 -29.02 -37.06 -22.00
C LEU A 171 -29.47 -35.76 -22.70
N ILE A 172 -28.61 -34.75 -22.77
CA ILE A 172 -28.91 -33.50 -23.46
C ILE A 172 -28.47 -33.67 -24.93
N PRO A 173 -29.41 -33.74 -25.90
CA PRO A 173 -29.03 -33.79 -27.30
C PRO A 173 -28.21 -32.53 -27.67
N PRO A 174 -27.18 -32.65 -28.51
CA PRO A 174 -26.43 -31.50 -28.99
C PRO A 174 -27.40 -30.52 -29.66
N ALA A 175 -27.24 -29.23 -29.36
CA ALA A 175 -28.05 -28.18 -29.95
C ALA A 175 -28.05 -28.32 -31.48
N ALA A 176 -29.25 -28.37 -32.07
CA ALA A 176 -29.43 -28.53 -33.50
C ALA A 176 -28.62 -27.48 -34.28
N ILE A 177 -27.93 -27.93 -35.32
CA ILE A 177 -27.26 -27.06 -36.29
C ILE A 177 -28.35 -26.23 -36.97
N GLY A 178 -28.39 -24.93 -36.66
CA GLY A 178 -29.34 -23.99 -37.28
C GLY A 178 -29.15 -23.92 -38.81
N PRO A 179 -30.18 -23.49 -39.57
CA PRO A 179 -30.12 -23.47 -41.02
C PRO A 179 -28.92 -22.66 -41.54
N ALA A 180 -28.26 -23.19 -42.57
CA ALA A 180 -27.11 -22.57 -43.22
C ALA A 180 -27.50 -21.18 -43.73
N GLY A 181 -26.90 -20.14 -43.13
CA GLY A 181 -27.16 -18.74 -43.48
C GLY A 181 -27.42 -17.80 -42.30
N LEU A 182 -27.61 -18.32 -41.07
CA LEU A 182 -27.78 -17.51 -39.85
C LEU A 182 -26.55 -17.48 -38.95
N ALA A 183 -25.37 -17.86 -39.45
CA ALA A 183 -24.13 -17.58 -38.75
C ALA A 183 -24.07 -16.06 -38.53
N ARG A 184 -24.27 -15.60 -37.29
CA ARG A 184 -23.91 -14.22 -36.93
C ARG A 184 -22.48 -14.03 -37.43
N PRO A 185 -22.17 -12.90 -38.10
CA PRO A 185 -20.80 -12.54 -38.39
C PRO A 185 -20.01 -12.82 -37.12
N GLY A 186 -19.00 -13.70 -37.23
CA GLY A 186 -18.19 -14.09 -36.09
C GLY A 186 -17.86 -12.82 -35.34
N ARG A 187 -18.16 -12.78 -34.03
CA ARG A 187 -17.60 -11.75 -33.16
C ARG A 187 -16.12 -11.73 -33.55
N PRO A 188 -15.59 -10.59 -34.05
CA PRO A 188 -14.31 -10.58 -34.75
C PRO A 188 -13.35 -11.40 -33.92
N THR A 189 -12.91 -12.51 -34.50
CA THR A 189 -11.76 -13.25 -34.03
C THR A 189 -10.70 -12.17 -33.91
N VAL A 190 -10.38 -11.81 -32.66
CA VAL A 190 -9.46 -10.72 -32.34
C VAL A 190 -8.30 -10.87 -33.28
N ALA A 191 -8.14 -9.90 -34.17
CA ALA A 191 -7.20 -9.96 -35.26
C ALA A 191 -5.83 -10.35 -34.68
N GLU A 192 -5.26 -11.43 -35.21
CA GLU A 192 -3.81 -11.60 -35.27
C GLU A 192 -3.25 -10.26 -35.80
N GLY A 193 -2.56 -9.50 -34.95
CA GLY A 193 -1.93 -8.24 -35.35
C GLY A 193 -2.21 -6.97 -34.54
N ALA A 194 -2.86 -7.03 -33.38
CA ALA A 194 -2.86 -5.92 -32.42
C ALA A 194 -1.95 -6.23 -31.22
N GLU A 195 -0.63 -6.18 -31.42
CA GLU A 195 0.37 -6.28 -30.33
C GLU A 195 0.32 -5.03 -29.44
N GLY A 196 -0.70 -4.96 -28.59
CA GLY A 196 -0.85 -3.97 -27.54
C GLY A 196 -0.87 -4.62 -26.16
N PRO A 197 -0.51 -3.90 -25.09
CA PRO A 197 -0.74 -4.37 -23.73
C PRO A 197 -2.24 -4.71 -23.55
N PRO A 198 -2.59 -5.70 -22.68
CA PRO A 198 -3.98 -5.98 -22.40
C PRO A 198 -4.72 -4.70 -22.00
N HIS A 199 -5.95 -4.55 -22.48
CA HIS A 199 -6.80 -3.43 -22.10
C HIS A 199 -6.86 -3.35 -20.56
N ASP A 200 -6.84 -2.13 -20.02
CA ASP A 200 -6.91 -1.82 -18.59
C ASP A 200 -5.62 -1.95 -17.74
N VAL A 201 -4.46 -2.32 -18.30
CA VAL A 201 -3.16 -2.33 -17.55
C VAL A 201 -2.83 -0.99 -16.88
N GLN A 202 -3.28 0.12 -17.46
CA GLN A 202 -3.13 1.47 -16.88
C GLN A 202 -3.78 1.60 -15.50
N VAL A 203 -4.93 0.93 -15.30
CA VAL A 203 -5.66 0.93 -14.03
C VAL A 203 -4.86 0.21 -12.95
N PHE A 204 -4.20 -0.91 -13.30
CA PHE A 204 -3.30 -1.60 -12.37
C PHE A 204 -2.17 -0.70 -11.87
N PHE A 205 -1.47 -0.01 -12.79
CA PHE A 205 -0.40 0.90 -12.41
C PHE A 205 -0.92 2.14 -11.67
N ALA A 206 -2.10 2.66 -12.02
CA ALA A 206 -2.73 3.75 -11.28
C ALA A 206 -3.03 3.36 -9.82
N VAL A 207 -3.63 2.18 -9.59
CA VAL A 207 -3.89 1.66 -8.24
C VAL A 207 -2.58 1.41 -7.49
N TYR A 208 -1.55 0.87 -8.18
CA TYR A 208 -0.22 0.68 -7.60
C TYR A 208 0.38 2.01 -7.11
N PHE A 209 0.45 3.04 -7.97
CA PHE A 209 1.03 4.33 -7.60
C PHE A 209 0.20 5.06 -6.56
N LEU A 210 -1.13 4.95 -6.62
CA LEU A 210 -2.01 5.56 -5.63
C LEU A 210 -1.77 4.95 -4.24
N MET A 211 -1.78 3.61 -4.14
CA MET A 211 -1.57 2.90 -2.88
C MET A 211 -0.17 3.13 -2.31
N THR A 212 0.86 2.97 -3.14
CA THR A 212 2.25 3.09 -2.69
C THR A 212 2.71 4.53 -2.52
N GLY A 213 2.19 5.46 -3.33
CA GLY A 213 2.44 6.90 -3.22
C GLY A 213 1.78 7.50 -1.98
N LEU A 214 0.50 7.20 -1.73
CA LEU A 214 -0.19 7.64 -0.52
C LEU A 214 0.51 7.09 0.72
N HIS A 215 0.94 5.82 0.70
CA HIS A 215 1.78 5.27 1.76
C HIS A 215 3.10 6.03 1.95
N GLY A 216 3.79 6.40 0.86
CA GLY A 216 5.00 7.22 0.93
C GLY A 216 4.78 8.58 1.60
N ILE A 217 3.65 9.24 1.32
CA ILE A 217 3.29 10.51 1.98
C ILE A 217 3.12 10.30 3.49
N HIS A 218 2.46 9.22 3.93
CA HIS A 218 2.31 8.90 5.35
C HIS A 218 3.66 8.71 6.04
N VAL A 219 4.62 8.05 5.37
CA VAL A 219 5.97 7.88 5.90
C VAL A 219 6.67 9.23 6.07
N ILE A 220 6.56 10.14 5.09
CA ILE A 220 7.16 11.48 5.17
C ILE A 220 6.56 12.30 6.31
N VAL A 221 5.23 12.31 6.43
CA VAL A 221 4.54 12.99 7.54
C VAL A 221 4.96 12.39 8.88
N GLY A 222 5.03 11.06 8.97
CA GLY A 222 5.50 10.36 10.17
C GLY A 222 6.93 10.73 10.56
N MET A 223 7.84 10.85 9.58
CA MET A 223 9.21 11.32 9.82
C MET A 223 9.25 12.76 10.32
N ALA A 224 8.39 13.65 9.82
CA ALA A 224 8.35 15.05 10.24
C ALA A 224 7.78 15.24 11.66
N LEU A 225 7.00 14.29 12.16
CA LEU A 225 6.41 14.31 13.51
C LEU A 225 7.32 13.70 14.60
N LEU A 226 8.38 12.97 14.22
CA LEU A 226 9.32 12.31 15.14
C LEU A 226 10.43 13.25 15.63
#